data_AF-A0A091BWU4-F1
#
_entry.id   AF-A0A091BWU4-F1
#
_cell.length_a   1.000
_cell.length_b   1.000
_cell.length_c   1.000
_cell.angle_alpha   90.00
_cell.angle_beta   90.00
_cell.angle_gamma   90.00
#
_symmetry.space_group_name_H-M   'P 1'
#
loop_
_entity.id
_entity.type
_entity.pdbx_description
1 polymer ?
#
loop_
_entity_poly.entity_id
_entity_poly.type
_entity_poly.pdbx_seq_one_letter_code
_entity_poly.pdbx_strand_id
1 'polypeptide(L)'
;MQASEVTYTYSGEAGELYLYAKDADLDLFSIQVESTSSDDAVSESQSSDVTSSSSETTEVDLSQTESADESLISSSLAASNGATVSTYNDLRSAISKVEKAGGGKVYVKGNKIACDGQIALSKANANVQIIGVQNADGSYPELDFSNFMAKYIGKASSDAAVGVRISGSNYTLQNLIIEHAPDNGIQIKGKTAGNNKVSNCIVRYNNDAGLQVTAGAYRNTIEAVYSYRNCDVYTRGGNADGFAPKLGAGSGNTFTYCYAWDNSDDGWDSFDKAGDVTPDITYTNCAVWNNGNPDVFTGKYDFDHKKALDENLHLVQLIKAKDSSFASNYAKGKFTLPSGNFIKTDAGTVSLSAWTGNSFDGNPNGFKLGSVNSKSSVTRKLSYCLAFDEAKKGFDNNNSSVTAYLDHCVAFDNGYNYYIQPLTIKAWSAVQGFAGKSGDKLPSGRSVTTPSSGSQSAIRKSVENTKNVIIANCQANKIPGKIGFNIY
;
A
#
# COMPACT_ATOMS: atom_id res chain seq x y z
N MET A 1 35.10 18.04 -5.90
CA MET A 1 34.83 18.94 -4.77
C MET A 1 35.44 18.30 -3.54
N GLN A 2 36.34 19.00 -2.83
CA GLN A 2 36.83 18.54 -1.53
C GLN A 2 35.66 18.62 -0.54
N ALA A 3 35.35 17.53 0.16
CA ALA A 3 34.44 17.57 1.28
C ALA A 3 35.10 18.37 2.41
N SER A 4 34.49 19.47 2.83
CA SER A 4 34.89 20.21 4.03
C SER A 4 34.09 19.69 5.21
N GLU A 5 34.77 19.28 6.26
CA GLU A 5 34.14 18.91 7.53
C GLU A 5 33.78 20.20 8.30
N VAL A 6 32.55 20.28 8.80
CA VAL A 6 32.05 21.43 9.58
C VAL A 6 31.52 20.93 10.90
N THR A 7 32.00 21.49 12.01
CA THR A 7 31.54 21.16 13.36
C THR A 7 30.54 22.21 13.84
N TYR A 8 29.45 21.76 14.48
CA TYR A 8 28.45 22.62 15.12
C TYR A 8 28.24 22.21 16.58
N THR A 9 28.04 23.19 17.48
CA THR A 9 27.69 22.95 18.88
C THR A 9 26.24 23.37 19.12
N TYR A 10 25.39 22.41 19.49
CA TYR A 10 23.99 22.65 19.85
C TYR A 10 23.85 22.86 21.37
N SER A 11 23.06 23.85 21.78
CA SER A 11 22.83 24.22 23.19
C SER A 11 21.36 24.42 23.52
N GLY A 12 20.47 23.61 22.94
CA GLY A 12 19.03 23.61 23.23
C GLY A 12 18.60 22.42 24.10
N GLU A 13 17.30 22.36 24.41
CA GLU A 13 16.71 21.27 25.21
C GLU A 13 16.73 19.94 24.44
N ALA A 14 16.53 18.84 25.19
CA ALA A 14 16.39 17.50 24.64
C ALA A 14 15.23 17.42 23.64
N GLY A 15 15.43 16.73 22.53
CA GLY A 15 14.47 16.64 21.43
C GLY A 15 15.11 16.20 20.11
N GLU A 16 14.29 16.09 19.06
CA GLU A 16 14.76 15.80 17.71
C GLU A 16 15.25 17.05 16.99
N LEU A 17 16.45 16.98 16.41
CA LEU A 17 17.03 18.01 15.56
C LEU A 17 17.05 17.54 14.09
N TYR A 18 16.68 18.44 13.17
CA TYR A 18 16.67 18.17 11.73
C TYR A 18 17.75 19.01 11.02
N LEU A 19 18.57 18.38 10.18
CA LEU A 19 19.58 19.06 9.37
C LEU A 19 19.09 19.19 7.91
N TYR A 20 18.98 20.43 7.45
CA TYR A 20 18.54 20.78 6.11
C TYR A 20 19.71 21.15 5.20
N ALA A 21 19.66 20.74 3.93
CA ALA A 21 20.53 21.30 2.90
C ALA A 21 20.07 22.73 2.55
N LYS A 22 21.00 23.68 2.52
CA LYS A 22 20.68 25.10 2.27
C LYS A 22 19.98 25.35 0.91
N ASP A 23 20.20 24.46 -0.05
CA ASP A 23 19.72 24.59 -1.44
C ASP A 23 18.74 23.49 -1.88
N ALA A 24 18.29 22.63 -0.95
CA ALA A 24 17.24 21.65 -1.20
C ALA A 24 16.50 21.37 0.11
N ASP A 25 15.17 21.49 0.11
CA ASP A 25 14.28 21.09 1.22
C ASP A 25 14.25 19.56 1.33
N LEU A 26 15.41 18.97 1.63
CA LEU A 26 15.63 17.55 1.83
C LEU A 26 16.17 17.37 3.25
N ASP A 27 15.46 16.59 4.06
CA ASP A 27 15.97 16.12 5.34
C ASP A 27 17.14 15.19 5.07
N LEU A 28 18.35 15.61 5.44
CA LEU A 28 19.54 14.77 5.27
C LEU A 28 19.65 13.78 6.43
N PHE A 29 19.41 14.24 7.67
CA PHE A 29 19.50 13.45 8.90
C PHE A 29 18.61 14.02 10.01
N SER A 30 18.07 13.15 10.88
CA SER A 30 17.56 13.53 12.20
C SER A 30 18.51 13.07 13.29
N ILE A 31 18.68 13.88 14.34
CA ILE A 31 19.53 13.60 15.50
C ILE A 31 18.67 13.68 16.75
N GLN A 32 18.60 12.59 17.52
CA GLN A 32 17.93 12.57 18.83
C GLN A 32 18.92 13.03 19.91
N VAL A 33 18.58 14.11 20.63
CA VAL A 33 19.36 14.61 21.76
C VAL A 33 18.67 14.23 23.07
N GLU A 34 19.30 13.35 23.85
CA GLU A 34 18.79 12.91 25.16
C GLU A 34 19.48 13.65 26.32
N SER A 35 18.73 13.97 27.37
CA SER A 35 19.27 14.58 28.59
C SER A 35 19.88 13.51 29.51
N THR A 36 21.17 13.63 29.84
CA THR A 36 21.78 12.79 30.88
C THR A 36 21.48 13.36 32.26
N SER A 37 20.53 12.77 32.99
CA SER A 37 20.38 12.99 34.43
C SER A 37 21.22 11.95 35.18
N SER A 38 22.30 12.41 35.81
CA SER A 38 23.14 11.64 36.72
C SER A 38 22.57 11.70 38.14
N ASP A 39 22.03 10.60 38.65
CA ASP A 39 21.85 10.34 40.08
C ASP A 39 21.91 8.84 40.32
N ASP A 40 23.09 8.34 40.71
CA ASP A 40 23.29 7.44 41.86
C ASP A 40 24.78 7.06 41.96
N ALA A 41 25.46 7.71 42.91
CA ALA A 41 26.78 7.33 43.40
C ALA A 41 26.64 6.14 44.39
N VAL A 42 27.63 5.23 44.46
CA VAL A 42 28.57 4.97 45.58
C VAL A 42 29.07 3.52 45.34
N SER A 43 30.32 3.07 45.44
CA SER A 43 31.50 3.39 46.25
C SER A 43 32.78 2.95 45.53
N GLU A 44 33.86 3.72 45.70
CA GLU A 44 35.24 3.33 45.39
C GLU A 44 35.82 2.34 46.43
N SER A 45 36.80 1.53 46.01
CA SER A 45 37.98 1.24 46.83
C SER A 45 39.21 0.87 45.97
N GLN A 46 40.15 1.82 45.95
CA GLN A 46 41.62 1.81 45.71
C GLN A 46 42.36 0.52 45.31
N SER A 47 43.27 0.63 44.32
CA SER A 47 44.74 0.66 44.54
C SER A 47 45.51 0.73 43.22
N SER A 48 46.53 1.60 43.18
CA SER A 48 47.59 1.75 42.18
C SER A 48 48.59 0.59 42.19
N ASP A 49 49.07 0.11 41.04
CA ASP A 49 50.43 0.39 40.52
C ASP A 49 50.72 -0.35 39.20
N VAL A 50 51.61 0.25 38.40
CA VAL A 50 51.96 -0.10 37.02
C VAL A 50 53.02 -1.21 36.94
N THR A 51 52.90 -2.18 36.02
CA THR A 51 54.01 -2.66 35.16
C THR A 51 53.55 -3.63 34.07
N SER A 52 54.18 -3.51 32.90
CA SER A 52 53.80 -4.15 31.63
C SER A 52 54.21 -5.62 31.55
N SER A 53 53.37 -6.47 30.93
CA SER A 53 53.87 -7.59 30.14
C SER A 53 52.81 -8.05 29.13
N SER A 54 53.26 -8.19 27.89
CA SER A 54 52.57 -8.57 26.66
C SER A 54 51.68 -9.81 26.75
N SER A 55 50.46 -9.71 26.22
CA SER A 55 49.74 -10.84 25.64
C SER A 55 48.91 -10.34 24.45
N GLU A 56 49.17 -10.92 23.27
CA GLU A 56 48.38 -10.72 22.06
C GLU A 56 46.95 -11.22 22.32
N THR A 57 45.98 -10.32 22.20
CA THR A 57 44.57 -10.65 22.05
C THR A 57 44.07 -10.03 20.76
N THR A 58 43.62 -10.89 19.85
CA THR A 58 42.81 -10.55 18.68
C THR A 58 41.63 -9.67 19.09
N GLU A 59 41.68 -8.38 18.76
CA GLU A 59 40.53 -7.50 18.86
C GLU A 59 39.52 -7.84 17.77
N VAL A 60 38.34 -8.29 18.21
CA VAL A 60 37.14 -8.32 17.38
C VAL A 60 36.53 -6.92 17.50
N ASP A 61 36.65 -6.15 16.42
CA ASP A 61 35.96 -4.87 16.26
C ASP A 61 34.45 -5.12 16.22
N LEU A 62 33.75 -4.70 17.27
CA LEU A 62 32.29 -4.77 17.43
C LEU A 62 31.61 -3.41 17.18
N SER A 63 32.25 -2.48 16.46
CA SER A 63 31.70 -1.16 16.19
C SER A 63 30.95 -1.06 14.86
N GLN A 64 29.92 -1.89 14.66
CA GLN A 64 28.84 -1.61 13.70
C GLN A 64 27.49 -2.10 14.24
N THR A 65 26.93 -1.34 15.18
CA THR A 65 25.47 -1.20 15.24
C THR A 65 25.09 -0.07 14.30
N GLU A 66 25.12 -0.35 13.00
CA GLU A 66 24.39 0.45 12.02
C GLU A 66 22.90 0.27 12.31
N SER A 67 22.18 1.37 12.54
CA SER A 67 20.75 1.43 12.26
C SER A 67 20.61 1.34 10.74
N ALA A 68 20.76 0.13 10.21
CA ALA A 68 20.55 -0.13 8.79
C ALA A 68 19.13 0.35 8.44
N ASP A 69 19.05 1.23 7.45
CA ASP A 69 17.80 1.49 6.77
C ASP A 69 17.22 0.13 6.34
N GLU A 70 16.12 -0.29 6.97
CA GLU A 70 15.48 -1.60 6.72
C GLU A 70 15.08 -1.78 5.24
N SER A 71 15.20 -0.74 4.41
CA SER A 71 14.97 -0.76 2.96
C SER A 71 16.05 -1.49 2.14
N LEU A 72 17.29 -1.63 2.65
CA LEU A 72 18.44 -2.18 1.91
C LEU A 72 19.05 -3.42 2.59
N ILE A 73 18.30 -4.51 2.65
CA ILE A 73 18.85 -5.81 3.08
C ILE A 73 19.66 -6.41 1.93
N SER A 74 21.00 -6.35 2.04
CA SER A 74 21.91 -7.02 1.10
C SER A 74 21.82 -8.55 1.23
N SER A 75 22.18 -9.26 0.16
CA SER A 75 22.19 -10.74 0.16
C SER A 75 23.13 -11.35 1.21
N SER A 76 24.19 -10.63 1.61
CA SER A 76 25.10 -11.05 2.68
C SER A 76 24.47 -10.93 4.07
N LEU A 77 23.69 -9.86 4.34
CA LEU A 77 22.98 -9.66 5.61
C LEU A 77 21.82 -10.67 5.78
N ALA A 78 21.17 -11.05 4.68
CA ALA A 78 20.12 -12.07 4.68
C ALA A 78 20.66 -13.46 5.08
N ALA A 79 21.85 -13.83 4.62
CA ALA A 79 22.44 -15.16 4.83
C ALA A 79 22.88 -15.41 6.29
N SER A 80 23.19 -14.37 7.06
CA SER A 80 23.64 -14.50 8.46
C SER A 80 22.50 -14.52 9.48
N ASN A 81 21.31 -14.00 9.12
CA ASN A 81 20.26 -13.62 10.09
C ASN A 81 18.90 -14.29 9.85
N GLY A 82 18.80 -15.30 8.97
CA GLY A 82 17.54 -15.96 8.66
C GLY A 82 17.64 -17.02 7.56
N ALA A 83 16.52 -17.66 7.26
CA ALA A 83 16.44 -18.62 6.16
C ALA A 83 16.22 -17.88 4.84
N THR A 84 17.08 -18.11 3.83
CA THR A 84 16.90 -17.55 2.49
C THR A 84 16.23 -18.58 1.57
N VAL A 85 15.15 -18.20 0.90
CA VAL A 85 14.31 -19.07 0.05
C VAL A 85 14.09 -18.46 -1.33
N SER A 86 13.93 -19.32 -2.34
CA SER A 86 13.65 -18.90 -3.72
C SER A 86 12.58 -19.75 -4.40
N THR A 87 11.84 -20.55 -3.63
CA THR A 87 10.71 -21.35 -4.12
C THR A 87 9.54 -21.24 -3.15
N TYR A 88 8.33 -21.47 -3.66
CA TYR A 88 7.10 -21.43 -2.86
C TYR A 88 7.09 -22.48 -1.74
N ASN A 89 7.57 -23.69 -2.01
CA ASN A 89 7.64 -24.75 -0.99
C ASN A 89 8.65 -24.42 0.10
N ASP A 90 9.84 -23.92 -0.26
CA ASP A 90 10.85 -23.52 0.72
C ASP A 90 10.36 -22.36 1.58
N LEU A 91 9.66 -21.38 0.98
CA LEU A 91 9.05 -20.28 1.71
C LEU A 91 8.08 -20.76 2.79
N ARG A 92 7.12 -21.63 2.42
CA ARG A 92 6.18 -22.19 3.40
C ARG A 92 6.88 -23.02 4.49
N SER A 93 7.85 -23.84 4.10
CA SER A 93 8.64 -24.63 5.05
C SER A 93 9.45 -23.77 6.01
N ALA A 94 10.06 -22.69 5.51
CA ALA A 94 10.83 -21.75 6.32
C ALA A 94 9.93 -20.98 7.29
N ILE A 95 8.78 -20.48 6.84
CA ILE A 95 7.76 -19.84 7.70
C ILE A 95 7.36 -20.79 8.84
N SER A 96 6.95 -22.01 8.51
CA SER A 96 6.55 -23.00 9.52
C SER A 96 7.67 -23.31 10.52
N LYS A 97 8.93 -23.31 10.07
CA LYS A 97 10.10 -23.54 10.94
C LYS A 97 10.30 -22.39 11.92
N VAL A 98 10.25 -21.13 11.47
CA VAL A 98 10.44 -19.97 12.36
C VAL A 98 9.26 -19.76 13.29
N GLU A 99 8.03 -20.04 12.86
CA GLU A 99 6.84 -20.05 13.74
C GLU A 99 7.00 -21.04 14.90
N LYS A 100 7.53 -22.25 14.62
CA LYS A 100 7.80 -23.27 15.66
C LYS A 100 8.95 -22.87 16.59
N ALA A 101 9.88 -22.06 16.11
CA ALA A 101 10.97 -21.51 16.90
C ALA A 101 10.56 -20.29 17.75
N GLY A 102 9.32 -19.80 17.62
CA GLY A 102 8.81 -18.63 18.36
C GLY A 102 9.07 -17.28 17.69
N GLY A 103 9.54 -17.28 16.44
CA GLY A 103 9.84 -16.09 15.65
C GLY A 103 11.07 -16.26 14.78
N GLY A 104 11.29 -15.29 13.88
CA GLY A 104 12.47 -15.26 13.02
C GLY A 104 12.23 -14.59 11.67
N LYS A 105 13.30 -14.49 10.88
CA LYS A 105 13.30 -13.86 9.56
C LYS A 105 13.38 -14.91 8.45
N VAL A 106 12.55 -14.75 7.43
CA VAL A 106 12.57 -15.51 6.18
C VAL A 106 12.82 -14.53 5.04
N TYR A 107 13.93 -14.70 4.34
CA TYR A 107 14.35 -13.86 3.23
C TYR A 107 13.96 -14.50 1.91
N VAL A 108 13.17 -13.80 1.09
CA VAL A 108 12.76 -14.25 -0.24
C VAL A 108 13.72 -13.65 -1.25
N LYS A 109 14.31 -14.45 -2.14
CA LYS A 109 15.23 -13.98 -3.19
C LYS A 109 14.77 -14.38 -4.58
N GLY A 110 15.31 -13.68 -5.58
CA GLY A 110 15.04 -13.92 -6.98
C GLY A 110 13.89 -13.07 -7.50
N ASN A 111 13.67 -13.13 -8.80
CA ASN A 111 12.71 -12.24 -9.45
C ASN A 111 11.26 -12.68 -9.17
N LYS A 112 10.98 -13.98 -9.30
CA LYS A 112 9.62 -14.51 -9.29
C LYS A 112 9.52 -15.86 -8.59
N ILE A 113 8.61 -15.96 -7.63
CA ILE A 113 8.24 -17.15 -6.87
C ILE A 113 6.87 -17.61 -7.36
N ALA A 114 6.83 -18.73 -8.07
CA ALA A 114 5.59 -19.29 -8.58
C ALA A 114 4.78 -19.94 -7.44
N CYS A 115 3.75 -19.25 -6.97
CA CYS A 115 2.83 -19.68 -5.92
C CYS A 115 1.64 -20.44 -6.53
N ASP A 116 1.38 -21.66 -6.07
CA ASP A 116 0.26 -22.48 -6.55
C ASP A 116 -0.92 -22.56 -5.56
N GLY A 117 -0.85 -21.82 -4.45
CA GLY A 117 -1.89 -21.75 -3.43
C GLY A 117 -1.64 -20.63 -2.43
N GLN A 118 -2.52 -20.52 -1.44
CA GLN A 118 -2.46 -19.51 -0.39
C GLN A 118 -1.24 -19.70 0.54
N ILE A 119 -0.60 -18.57 0.87
CA ILE A 119 0.33 -18.46 2.00
C ILE A 119 -0.49 -18.11 3.25
N ALA A 120 -0.64 -19.06 4.15
CA ALA A 120 -1.44 -18.90 5.36
C ALA A 120 -0.57 -18.61 6.59
N LEU A 121 -0.75 -17.44 7.19
CA LEU A 121 -0.03 -16.93 8.36
C LEU A 121 -0.98 -16.86 9.56
N SER A 122 -1.03 -17.94 10.36
CA SER A 122 -2.12 -18.17 11.33
C SER A 122 -1.68 -18.21 12.79
N LYS A 123 -0.37 -18.30 13.06
CA LYS A 123 0.16 -18.34 14.43
C LYS A 123 -0.05 -17.00 15.15
N ALA A 124 -0.64 -17.03 16.34
CA ALA A 124 -0.67 -15.87 17.23
C ALA A 124 0.72 -15.60 17.84
N ASN A 125 1.08 -14.33 17.97
CA ASN A 125 2.37 -13.83 18.44
C ASN A 125 3.54 -14.48 17.69
N ALA A 126 3.44 -14.52 16.37
CA ALA A 126 4.38 -15.24 15.53
C ALA A 126 5.79 -14.65 15.60
N ASN A 127 5.90 -13.32 15.69
CA ASN A 127 7.17 -12.59 15.61
C ASN A 127 7.99 -13.01 14.37
N VAL A 128 7.28 -13.22 13.26
CA VAL A 128 7.85 -13.70 11.99
C VAL A 128 7.91 -12.55 11.00
N GLN A 129 9.07 -12.37 10.38
CA GLN A 129 9.27 -11.39 9.31
C GLN A 129 9.55 -12.13 8.00
N ILE A 130 8.80 -11.79 6.95
CA ILE A 130 8.98 -12.31 5.60
C ILE A 130 9.42 -11.13 4.74
N ILE A 131 10.66 -11.15 4.30
CA ILE A 131 11.32 -9.98 3.72
C ILE A 131 11.88 -10.32 2.35
N GLY A 132 11.50 -9.58 1.31
CA GLY A 132 12.15 -9.71 0.01
C GLY A 132 13.54 -9.07 0.00
N VAL A 133 14.49 -9.77 -0.61
CA VAL A 133 15.85 -9.31 -0.85
C VAL A 133 15.86 -8.57 -2.19
N GLN A 134 16.29 -7.32 -2.19
CA GLN A 134 16.38 -6.53 -3.41
C GLN A 134 17.37 -7.17 -4.38
N ASN A 135 16.97 -7.32 -5.64
CA ASN A 135 17.83 -7.80 -6.70
C ASN A 135 18.84 -6.72 -7.11
N ALA A 136 19.91 -7.11 -7.79
CA ALA A 136 20.98 -6.20 -8.19
C ALA A 136 20.53 -5.05 -9.12
N ASP A 137 19.42 -5.24 -9.84
CA ASP A 137 18.81 -4.21 -10.70
C ASP A 137 17.87 -3.25 -9.94
N GLY A 138 17.70 -3.45 -8.63
CA GLY A 138 16.81 -2.69 -7.76
C GLY A 138 15.38 -3.23 -7.65
N SER A 139 15.04 -4.29 -8.40
CA SER A 139 13.73 -4.93 -8.30
C SER A 139 13.57 -5.76 -7.04
N TYR A 140 12.33 -6.07 -6.66
CA TYR A 140 12.00 -6.93 -5.52
C TYR A 140 11.32 -8.23 -5.96
N PRO A 141 11.40 -9.30 -5.14
CA PRO A 141 10.78 -10.58 -5.47
C PRO A 141 9.26 -10.51 -5.60
N GLU A 142 8.76 -11.12 -6.65
CA GLU A 142 7.34 -11.32 -6.94
C GLU A 142 6.85 -12.64 -6.36
N LEU A 143 5.84 -12.61 -5.50
CA LEU A 143 4.99 -13.74 -5.17
C LEU A 143 3.88 -13.80 -6.22
N ASP A 144 4.11 -14.59 -7.26
CA ASP A 144 3.23 -14.69 -8.42
C ASP A 144 2.27 -15.88 -8.26
N PHE A 145 0.99 -15.56 -8.07
CA PHE A 145 -0.08 -16.53 -7.85
C PHE A 145 -0.77 -16.96 -9.15
N SER A 146 -0.21 -16.72 -10.34
CA SER A 146 -0.80 -17.13 -11.62
C SER A 146 -1.15 -18.63 -11.68
N ASN A 147 -0.32 -19.50 -11.09
CA ASN A 147 -0.62 -20.94 -11.00
C ASN A 147 -1.83 -21.22 -10.10
N PHE A 148 -2.06 -20.39 -9.08
CA PHE A 148 -3.25 -20.46 -8.25
C PHE A 148 -4.47 -19.92 -9.01
N MET A 149 -4.36 -18.75 -9.65
CA MET A 149 -5.39 -18.13 -10.49
C MET A 149 -5.90 -19.05 -11.58
N ALA A 150 -5.01 -19.81 -12.23
CA ALA A 150 -5.37 -20.76 -13.28
C ALA A 150 -6.46 -21.76 -12.84
N LYS A 151 -6.55 -22.06 -11.53
CA LYS A 151 -7.55 -22.96 -10.95
C LYS A 151 -8.93 -22.33 -10.82
N TYR A 152 -9.06 -21.00 -11.00
CA TYR A 152 -10.27 -20.19 -10.84
C TYR A 152 -10.75 -19.52 -12.13
N ILE A 153 -10.12 -19.80 -13.27
CA ILE A 153 -10.54 -19.23 -14.55
C ILE A 153 -11.99 -19.61 -14.87
N GLY A 154 -12.84 -18.59 -15.03
CA GLY A 154 -14.24 -18.72 -15.43
C GLY A 154 -15.19 -19.20 -14.34
N LYS A 155 -14.83 -19.04 -13.06
CA LYS A 155 -15.71 -19.29 -11.91
C LYS A 155 -15.39 -18.35 -10.76
N ALA A 156 -16.33 -18.18 -9.83
CA ALA A 156 -16.11 -17.38 -8.63
C ALA A 156 -14.95 -17.93 -7.77
N SER A 157 -14.19 -17.03 -7.16
CA SER A 157 -13.25 -17.34 -6.09
C SER A 157 -13.98 -17.74 -4.81
N SER A 158 -13.22 -18.06 -3.77
CA SER A 158 -13.75 -18.31 -2.43
C SER A 158 -12.83 -17.67 -1.40
N ASP A 159 -13.28 -17.56 -0.15
CA ASP A 159 -12.50 -16.99 0.97
C ASP A 159 -11.13 -17.67 1.20
N ALA A 160 -10.92 -18.89 0.68
CA ALA A 160 -9.65 -19.61 0.73
C ALA A 160 -8.69 -19.27 -0.43
N ALA A 161 -9.14 -18.49 -1.41
CA ALA A 161 -8.42 -18.21 -2.66
C ALA A 161 -7.54 -16.94 -2.60
N VAL A 162 -7.34 -16.37 -1.42
CA VAL A 162 -6.45 -15.23 -1.18
C VAL A 162 -4.99 -15.63 -1.33
N GLY A 163 -4.16 -14.73 -1.87
CA GLY A 163 -2.72 -14.91 -2.02
C GLY A 163 -2.01 -15.08 -0.67
N VAL A 164 -2.02 -14.04 0.16
CA VAL A 164 -1.51 -14.08 1.54
C VAL A 164 -2.64 -13.83 2.54
N ARG A 165 -2.95 -14.83 3.37
CA ARG A 165 -3.91 -14.74 4.47
C ARG A 165 -3.18 -14.55 5.79
N ILE A 166 -3.46 -13.47 6.50
CA ILE A 166 -2.95 -13.25 7.87
C ILE A 166 -4.11 -13.36 8.84
N SER A 167 -4.16 -14.44 9.61
CA SER A 167 -5.13 -14.65 10.70
C SER A 167 -4.48 -14.69 12.09
N GLY A 168 -3.16 -14.76 12.16
CA GLY A 168 -2.38 -14.62 13.39
C GLY A 168 -1.86 -13.20 13.62
N SER A 169 -1.03 -13.01 14.64
CA SER A 169 -0.52 -11.71 15.07
C SER A 169 1.01 -11.62 15.04
N ASN A 170 1.53 -10.40 15.00
CA ASN A 170 2.97 -10.08 14.95
C ASN A 170 3.70 -10.68 13.74
N TYR A 171 3.06 -10.68 12.56
CA TYR A 171 3.76 -10.90 11.28
C TYR A 171 4.24 -9.57 10.70
N THR A 172 5.37 -9.61 10.01
CA THR A 172 5.82 -8.54 9.10
C THR A 172 5.96 -9.10 7.69
N LEU A 173 5.31 -8.46 6.72
CA LEU A 173 5.60 -8.64 5.29
C LEU A 173 6.28 -7.38 4.80
N GLN A 174 7.43 -7.54 4.15
CA GLN A 174 8.22 -6.39 3.71
C GLN A 174 8.93 -6.65 2.40
N ASN A 175 9.08 -5.63 1.56
CA ASN A 175 9.91 -5.66 0.35
C ASN A 175 9.45 -6.72 -0.68
N LEU A 176 8.14 -6.90 -0.84
CA LEU A 176 7.57 -7.94 -1.71
C LEU A 176 6.55 -7.37 -2.71
N ILE A 177 6.46 -8.03 -3.85
CA ILE A 177 5.39 -7.81 -4.83
C ILE A 177 4.44 -9.00 -4.72
N ILE A 178 3.13 -8.76 -4.60
CA ILE A 178 2.09 -9.78 -4.47
C ILE A 178 1.13 -9.60 -5.63
N GLU A 179 1.05 -10.59 -6.51
CA GLU A 179 0.28 -10.47 -7.76
C GLU A 179 -0.44 -11.74 -8.19
N HIS A 180 -1.51 -11.54 -8.97
CA HIS A 180 -2.29 -12.61 -9.60
C HIS A 180 -2.97 -13.57 -8.62
N ALA A 181 -3.31 -13.13 -7.40
CA ALA A 181 -4.12 -13.94 -6.51
C ALA A 181 -5.54 -14.10 -7.07
N PRO A 182 -6.16 -15.30 -6.99
CA PRO A 182 -7.55 -15.51 -7.44
C PRO A 182 -8.60 -14.70 -6.69
N ASP A 183 -8.25 -14.18 -5.53
CA ASP A 183 -9.03 -13.32 -4.66
C ASP A 183 -8.12 -12.16 -4.18
N ASN A 184 -8.22 -11.69 -2.93
CA ASN A 184 -7.34 -10.60 -2.47
C ASN A 184 -5.86 -10.97 -2.62
N GLY A 185 -5.02 -9.96 -2.90
CA GLY A 185 -3.57 -10.12 -2.83
C GLY A 185 -3.13 -10.46 -1.40
N ILE A 186 -3.47 -9.56 -0.46
CA ILE A 186 -3.28 -9.74 0.97
C ILE A 186 -4.63 -9.55 1.66
N GLN A 187 -5.01 -10.45 2.58
CA GLN A 187 -6.11 -10.15 3.49
C GLN A 187 -5.80 -10.57 4.94
N ILE A 188 -5.86 -9.57 5.82
CA ILE A 188 -5.67 -9.66 7.27
C ILE A 188 -7.05 -9.82 7.92
N LYS A 189 -7.32 -10.98 8.51
CA LYS A 189 -8.67 -11.39 8.87
C LYS A 189 -8.73 -12.09 10.22
N GLY A 190 -9.64 -11.63 11.07
CA GLY A 190 -10.00 -12.30 12.32
C GLY A 190 -9.55 -11.55 13.57
N LYS A 191 -10.21 -11.82 14.69
CA LYS A 191 -9.95 -11.18 16.00
C LYS A 191 -8.59 -11.54 16.61
N THR A 192 -7.88 -12.49 16.03
CA THR A 192 -6.51 -12.85 16.40
C THR A 192 -5.47 -12.17 15.51
N ALA A 193 -5.92 -11.48 14.44
CA ALA A 193 -5.06 -10.84 13.45
C ALA A 193 -4.66 -9.43 13.90
N GLY A 194 -3.87 -9.39 14.99
CA GLY A 194 -3.41 -8.18 15.66
C GLY A 194 -1.97 -7.80 15.34
N ASN A 195 -1.63 -6.51 15.37
CA ASN A 195 -0.24 -6.03 15.37
C ASN A 195 0.63 -6.56 14.21
N ASN A 196 0.05 -6.74 13.02
CA ASN A 196 0.82 -7.11 11.84
C ASN A 196 1.31 -5.86 11.09
N LYS A 197 2.45 -5.98 10.41
CA LYS A 197 3.01 -4.94 9.55
C LYS A 197 3.07 -5.42 8.10
N VAL A 198 2.59 -4.60 7.17
CA VAL A 198 2.85 -4.76 5.73
C VAL A 198 3.52 -3.49 5.26
N SER A 199 4.79 -3.56 4.87
CA SER A 199 5.57 -2.38 4.56
C SER A 199 6.39 -2.48 3.29
N ASN A 200 6.45 -1.43 2.49
CA ASN A 200 7.24 -1.40 1.26
C ASN A 200 6.86 -2.59 0.34
N CYS A 201 5.58 -2.66 -0.04
CA CYS A 201 5.04 -3.75 -0.86
C CYS A 201 4.26 -3.20 -2.06
N ILE A 202 4.22 -4.00 -3.14
CA ILE A 202 3.29 -3.79 -4.26
C ILE A 202 2.23 -4.90 -4.21
N VAL A 203 0.96 -4.55 -4.35
CA VAL A 203 -0.17 -5.50 -4.47
C VAL A 203 -0.97 -5.19 -5.72
N ARG A 204 -0.82 -6.02 -6.77
CA ARG A 204 -1.36 -5.70 -8.10
C ARG A 204 -1.93 -6.91 -8.83
N TYR A 205 -2.77 -6.66 -9.82
CA TYR A 205 -3.31 -7.70 -10.71
C TYR A 205 -4.05 -8.85 -9.99
N ASN A 206 -4.51 -8.62 -8.76
CA ASN A 206 -5.28 -9.60 -8.01
C ASN A 206 -6.75 -9.55 -8.44
N ASN A 207 -7.47 -10.66 -8.34
CA ASN A 207 -8.86 -10.76 -8.76
C ASN A 207 -9.87 -10.44 -7.63
N ASP A 208 -9.43 -9.63 -6.68
CA ASP A 208 -10.18 -8.92 -5.65
C ASP A 208 -9.26 -7.80 -5.11
N ALA A 209 -9.60 -7.13 -4.01
CA ALA A 209 -8.85 -6.01 -3.47
C ALA A 209 -7.36 -6.35 -3.24
N GLY A 210 -6.49 -5.37 -3.48
CA GLY A 210 -5.05 -5.56 -3.29
C GLY A 210 -4.70 -5.92 -1.84
N LEU A 211 -5.22 -5.15 -0.87
CA LEU A 211 -5.08 -5.43 0.55
C LEU A 211 -6.37 -5.17 1.34
N GLN A 212 -6.91 -6.19 2.00
CA GLN A 212 -8.09 -6.08 2.86
C GLN A 212 -7.77 -6.32 4.34
N VAL A 213 -8.35 -5.52 5.24
CA VAL A 213 -8.33 -5.72 6.70
C VAL A 213 -9.77 -5.90 7.16
N THR A 214 -10.10 -6.99 7.84
CA THR A 214 -11.51 -7.35 8.09
C THR A 214 -11.73 -8.24 9.32
N ALA A 215 -13.00 -8.44 9.69
CA ALA A 215 -13.47 -9.41 10.69
C ALA A 215 -12.73 -9.36 12.05
N GLY A 216 -12.44 -8.16 12.54
CA GLY A 216 -11.85 -7.90 13.85
C GLY A 216 -10.32 -7.78 13.85
N ALA A 217 -9.66 -7.83 12.70
CA ALA A 217 -8.22 -7.59 12.59
C ALA A 217 -7.86 -6.17 13.07
N TYR A 218 -6.92 -6.04 14.00
CA TYR A 218 -6.71 -4.81 14.77
C TYR A 218 -5.23 -4.40 14.84
N ARG A 219 -4.97 -3.10 15.03
CA ARG A 219 -3.60 -2.56 15.19
C ARG A 219 -2.63 -2.99 14.10
N ASN A 220 -3.10 -3.15 12.86
CA ASN A 220 -2.23 -3.46 11.74
C ASN A 220 -1.66 -2.16 11.14
N THR A 221 -0.39 -2.20 10.78
CA THR A 221 0.34 -1.07 10.17
C THR A 221 0.61 -1.37 8.72
N ILE A 222 0.01 -0.58 7.83
CA ILE A 222 0.21 -0.64 6.39
C ILE A 222 1.00 0.60 5.99
N GLU A 223 2.20 0.42 5.44
CA GLU A 223 3.16 1.52 5.22
C GLU A 223 3.86 1.41 3.87
N ALA A 224 3.96 2.48 3.07
CA ALA A 224 4.65 2.42 1.78
C ALA A 224 4.11 1.30 0.87
N VAL A 225 2.79 1.11 0.83
CA VAL A 225 2.14 0.07 0.02
C VAL A 225 1.49 0.67 -1.22
N TYR A 226 1.73 0.03 -2.36
CA TYR A 226 1.29 0.46 -3.67
C TYR A 226 0.30 -0.56 -4.22
N SER A 227 -0.98 -0.18 -4.33
CA SER A 227 -2.06 -1.08 -4.72
C SER A 227 -2.71 -0.67 -6.04
N TYR A 228 -2.52 -1.46 -7.09
CA TYR A 228 -2.99 -1.04 -8.41
C TYR A 228 -3.40 -2.17 -9.35
N ARG A 229 -4.29 -1.84 -10.28
CA ARG A 229 -4.75 -2.78 -11.32
C ARG A 229 -5.30 -4.08 -10.77
N ASN A 230 -5.86 -4.04 -9.56
CA ASN A 230 -6.63 -5.14 -9.01
C ASN A 230 -8.04 -5.10 -9.61
N CYS A 231 -8.57 -6.25 -10.02
CA CYS A 231 -9.89 -6.34 -10.64
C CYS A 231 -10.55 -7.69 -10.47
N ASP A 232 -11.71 -7.69 -9.82
CA ASP A 232 -12.57 -8.84 -9.66
C ASP A 232 -13.43 -9.05 -10.91
N VAL A 233 -12.80 -9.59 -11.97
CA VAL A 233 -13.41 -9.76 -13.30
C VAL A 233 -14.73 -10.53 -13.23
N TYR A 234 -14.78 -11.56 -12.37
CA TYR A 234 -15.91 -12.48 -12.26
C TYR A 234 -17.06 -11.96 -11.40
N THR A 235 -16.84 -10.89 -10.63
CA THR A 235 -17.85 -10.12 -9.89
C THR A 235 -17.99 -8.70 -10.42
N ARG A 236 -17.59 -8.52 -11.69
CA ARG A 236 -17.84 -7.35 -12.53
C ARG A 236 -17.19 -6.05 -12.02
N GLY A 237 -16.07 -6.18 -11.32
CA GLY A 237 -15.22 -5.08 -10.93
C GLY A 237 -15.68 -4.30 -9.70
N GLY A 238 -16.77 -4.71 -9.04
CA GLY A 238 -17.38 -3.98 -7.92
C GLY A 238 -16.87 -4.38 -6.54
N ASN A 239 -15.71 -5.06 -6.43
CA ASN A 239 -15.14 -5.45 -5.14
C ASN A 239 -13.64 -5.18 -5.00
N ALA A 240 -12.90 -5.12 -6.11
CA ALA A 240 -11.46 -4.98 -6.08
C ALA A 240 -11.03 -3.53 -5.86
N ASP A 241 -10.97 -3.18 -4.58
CA ASP A 241 -10.38 -1.93 -4.10
C ASP A 241 -8.85 -1.96 -4.14
N GLY A 242 -8.23 -0.79 -4.09
CA GLY A 242 -6.83 -0.70 -3.70
C GLY A 242 -6.62 -1.23 -2.28
N PHE A 243 -7.37 -0.68 -1.33
CA PHE A 243 -7.33 -1.03 0.09
C PHE A 243 -8.73 -1.13 0.69
N ALA A 244 -8.99 -2.17 1.47
CA ALA A 244 -10.31 -2.48 2.00
C ALA A 244 -10.31 -2.70 3.53
N PRO A 245 -10.13 -1.67 4.38
CA PRO A 245 -10.39 -1.77 5.82
C PRO A 245 -11.90 -1.78 6.13
N LYS A 246 -12.55 -2.93 5.90
CA LYS A 246 -14.01 -3.04 5.79
C LYS A 246 -14.60 -4.31 6.43
N LEU A 247 -15.93 -4.37 6.49
CA LEU A 247 -16.69 -5.52 7.01
C LEU A 247 -16.25 -5.91 8.43
N GLY A 248 -16.25 -4.92 9.32
CA GLY A 248 -15.94 -5.09 10.72
C GLY A 248 -14.45 -5.28 10.99
N ALA A 249 -13.57 -4.50 10.34
CA ALA A 249 -12.17 -4.43 10.75
C ALA A 249 -12.07 -3.96 12.22
N GLY A 250 -11.07 -4.46 12.95
CA GLY A 250 -10.83 -4.06 14.33
C GLY A 250 -10.30 -2.62 14.45
N SER A 251 -10.03 -2.18 15.68
CA SER A 251 -9.53 -0.83 15.96
C SER A 251 -8.03 -0.66 15.70
N GLY A 252 -7.59 0.58 15.50
CA GLY A 252 -6.18 0.95 15.45
C GLY A 252 -5.45 0.61 14.15
N ASN A 253 -6.16 0.32 13.05
CA ASN A 253 -5.52 0.05 11.77
C ASN A 253 -5.06 1.37 11.11
N THR A 254 -3.84 1.38 10.57
CA THR A 254 -3.20 2.58 10.02
C THR A 254 -2.67 2.35 8.60
N PHE A 255 -2.79 3.39 7.78
CA PHE A 255 -2.26 3.46 6.41
C PHE A 255 -1.38 4.71 6.31
N THR A 256 -0.10 4.54 6.01
CA THR A 256 0.86 5.66 5.93
C THR A 256 1.68 5.55 4.64
N TYR A 257 1.76 6.61 3.84
CA TYR A 257 2.42 6.57 2.52
C TYR A 257 1.88 5.44 1.62
N CYS A 258 0.56 5.29 1.56
CA CYS A 258 -0.06 4.26 0.73
C CYS A 258 -0.70 4.88 -0.51
N TYR A 259 -0.70 4.16 -1.62
CA TYR A 259 -1.15 4.68 -2.91
C TYR A 259 -2.04 3.67 -3.63
N ALA A 260 -3.20 4.10 -4.12
CA ALA A 260 -4.11 3.23 -4.85
C ALA A 260 -4.53 3.83 -6.20
N TRP A 261 -4.34 3.09 -7.29
CA TRP A 261 -4.75 3.54 -8.61
C TRP A 261 -5.15 2.44 -9.56
N ASP A 262 -5.93 2.79 -10.58
CA ASP A 262 -6.34 1.87 -11.64
C ASP A 262 -7.00 0.58 -11.09
N ASN A 263 -7.56 0.58 -9.87
CA ASN A 263 -8.31 -0.56 -9.33
C ASN A 263 -9.76 -0.54 -9.86
N SER A 264 -10.44 -1.67 -9.91
CA SER A 264 -11.75 -1.73 -10.58
C SER A 264 -12.91 -1.16 -9.76
N ASP A 265 -12.77 -1.02 -8.45
CA ASP A 265 -13.79 -0.39 -7.59
C ASP A 265 -13.31 0.95 -7.02
N ASP A 266 -12.92 1.01 -5.74
CA ASP A 266 -12.38 2.24 -5.12
C ASP A 266 -10.86 2.22 -4.94
N GLY A 267 -10.29 3.38 -4.62
CA GLY A 267 -8.96 3.44 -4.01
C GLY A 267 -8.95 2.84 -2.61
N TRP A 268 -9.86 3.32 -1.75
CA TRP A 268 -10.10 2.84 -0.39
C TRP A 268 -11.58 2.59 -0.14
N ASP A 269 -11.90 1.45 0.46
CA ASP A 269 -13.26 1.11 0.92
C ASP A 269 -13.30 0.74 2.40
N SER A 270 -14.11 1.47 3.18
CA SER A 270 -14.39 1.15 4.59
C SER A 270 -15.86 0.80 4.85
N PHE A 271 -16.52 0.22 3.85
CA PHE A 271 -17.90 -0.25 3.92
C PHE A 271 -18.15 -1.28 5.03
N ASP A 272 -19.20 -1.07 5.81
CA ASP A 272 -19.70 -2.05 6.77
C ASP A 272 -21.13 -2.46 6.39
N LYS A 273 -21.44 -3.75 6.45
CA LYS A 273 -22.84 -4.21 6.39
C LYS A 273 -23.48 -4.09 7.77
N ALA A 274 -24.80 -4.29 7.84
CA ALA A 274 -25.52 -4.25 9.10
C ALA A 274 -24.93 -5.26 10.11
N GLY A 275 -24.63 -4.79 11.32
CA GLY A 275 -24.02 -5.58 12.40
C GLY A 275 -22.49 -5.49 12.48
N ASP A 276 -21.83 -5.05 11.41
CA ASP A 276 -20.38 -4.83 11.40
C ASP A 276 -20.03 -3.42 11.91
N VAL A 277 -18.88 -3.30 12.55
CA VAL A 277 -18.36 -2.01 13.05
C VAL A 277 -16.86 -1.96 12.82
N THR A 278 -16.41 -1.02 11.98
CA THR A 278 -15.00 -0.65 11.81
C THR A 278 -14.68 0.63 12.62
N PRO A 279 -14.09 0.54 13.84
CA PRO A 279 -14.09 1.62 14.83
C PRO A 279 -13.27 2.86 14.47
N ASP A 280 -12.05 2.68 13.99
CA ASP A 280 -11.15 3.77 13.65
C ASP A 280 -10.19 3.36 12.55
N ILE A 281 -9.93 4.30 11.64
CA ILE A 281 -8.92 4.15 10.59
C ILE A 281 -8.17 5.47 10.48
N THR A 282 -6.85 5.38 10.41
CA THR A 282 -5.97 6.54 10.20
C THR A 282 -5.26 6.42 8.86
N TYR A 283 -5.30 7.50 8.09
CA TYR A 283 -4.69 7.66 6.78
C TYR A 283 -3.74 8.87 6.85
N THR A 284 -2.46 8.65 6.53
CA THR A 284 -1.44 9.69 6.56
C THR A 284 -0.63 9.63 5.27
N ASN A 285 -0.47 10.76 4.57
CA ASN A 285 0.29 10.83 3.31
C ASN A 285 -0.17 9.80 2.26
N CYS A 286 -1.47 9.53 2.17
CA CYS A 286 -2.02 8.56 1.20
C CYS A 286 -2.56 9.26 -0.05
N ALA A 287 -2.49 8.59 -1.21
CA ALA A 287 -3.05 9.15 -2.45
C ALA A 287 -3.83 8.14 -3.29
N VAL A 288 -4.83 8.65 -4.01
CA VAL A 288 -5.72 7.86 -4.89
C VAL A 288 -5.89 8.54 -6.24
N TRP A 289 -5.89 7.75 -7.32
CA TRP A 289 -6.25 8.24 -8.65
C TRP A 289 -6.78 7.17 -9.61
N ASN A 290 -7.69 7.58 -10.51
CA ASN A 290 -8.21 6.76 -11.62
C ASN A 290 -8.72 5.36 -11.21
N ASN A 291 -9.33 5.23 -10.03
CA ASN A 291 -9.99 3.98 -9.64
C ASN A 291 -11.37 3.89 -10.29
N GLY A 292 -11.92 2.68 -10.38
CA GLY A 292 -13.21 2.37 -10.97
C GLY A 292 -13.31 2.61 -12.48
N ASN A 293 -12.18 2.55 -13.19
CA ASN A 293 -12.11 2.75 -14.63
C ASN A 293 -12.05 1.40 -15.38
N PRO A 294 -13.14 0.95 -16.04
CA PRO A 294 -13.17 -0.33 -16.75
C PRO A 294 -12.25 -0.37 -17.98
N ASP A 295 -11.89 0.79 -18.55
CA ASP A 295 -11.02 0.87 -19.73
C ASP A 295 -9.57 0.45 -19.41
N VAL A 296 -9.15 0.52 -18.15
CA VAL A 296 -7.87 -0.03 -17.68
C VAL A 296 -7.79 -1.51 -18.02
N PHE A 297 -8.81 -2.28 -17.64
CA PHE A 297 -8.77 -3.75 -17.68
C PHE A 297 -8.93 -4.34 -19.06
N THR A 298 -9.37 -3.55 -20.04
CA THR A 298 -9.39 -3.96 -21.46
C THR A 298 -8.12 -3.55 -22.21
N GLY A 299 -7.21 -2.80 -21.56
CA GLY A 299 -6.04 -2.18 -22.19
C GLY A 299 -6.35 -0.89 -22.95
N LYS A 300 -7.61 -0.46 -23.00
CA LYS A 300 -8.04 0.77 -23.70
C LYS A 300 -7.40 2.01 -23.08
N TYR A 301 -7.37 2.10 -21.75
CA TYR A 301 -6.76 3.24 -21.07
C TYR A 301 -5.29 3.40 -21.45
N ASP A 302 -4.52 2.30 -21.41
CA ASP A 302 -3.11 2.32 -21.83
C ASP A 302 -2.97 2.70 -23.31
N PHE A 303 -3.87 2.22 -24.18
CA PHE A 303 -3.82 2.49 -25.61
C PHE A 303 -4.00 3.98 -25.90
N ASP A 304 -5.00 4.60 -25.27
CA ASP A 304 -5.30 6.02 -25.43
C ASP A 304 -4.15 6.90 -24.91
N HIS A 305 -3.37 6.40 -23.95
CA HIS A 305 -2.17 7.05 -23.40
C HIS A 305 -0.87 6.61 -24.09
N LYS A 306 -0.95 5.90 -25.22
CA LYS A 306 0.21 5.45 -26.02
C LYS A 306 1.19 4.57 -25.23
N LYS A 307 0.69 3.81 -24.26
CA LYS A 307 1.46 2.83 -23.49
C LYS A 307 1.42 1.47 -24.18
N ALA A 308 2.34 0.59 -23.79
CA ALA A 308 2.30 -0.80 -24.22
C ALA A 308 1.10 -1.52 -23.60
N LEU A 309 0.61 -2.57 -24.26
CA LEU A 309 -0.44 -3.42 -23.70
C LEU A 309 0.08 -4.09 -22.42
N ASP A 310 -0.61 -3.88 -21.31
CA ASP A 310 -0.33 -4.61 -20.08
C ASP A 310 -0.99 -6.00 -20.14
N GLU A 311 -0.18 -6.99 -20.50
CA GLU A 311 -0.62 -8.38 -20.63
C GLU A 311 -0.78 -9.10 -19.28
N ASN A 312 -0.44 -8.46 -18.16
CA ASN A 312 -0.64 -9.00 -16.82
C ASN A 312 -2.09 -8.82 -16.33
N LEU A 313 -2.85 -7.91 -16.94
CA LEU A 313 -4.27 -7.73 -16.63
C LEU A 313 -5.07 -9.01 -16.96
N HIS A 314 -5.77 -9.56 -15.97
CA HIS A 314 -6.54 -10.79 -16.13
C HIS A 314 -7.55 -10.72 -17.28
N LEU A 315 -8.29 -9.60 -17.38
CA LEU A 315 -9.23 -9.41 -18.48
C LEU A 315 -8.54 -9.32 -19.86
N VAL A 316 -7.34 -8.73 -19.96
CA VAL A 316 -6.51 -8.77 -21.19
C VAL A 316 -6.10 -10.19 -21.54
N GLN A 317 -5.75 -11.03 -20.56
CA GLN A 317 -5.44 -12.43 -20.80
C GLN A 317 -6.65 -13.19 -21.37
N LEU A 318 -7.85 -12.94 -20.83
CA LEU A 318 -9.09 -13.50 -21.38
C LEU A 318 -9.40 -12.98 -22.79
N ILE A 319 -9.15 -11.70 -23.07
CA ILE A 319 -9.28 -11.11 -24.41
C ILE A 319 -8.35 -11.81 -25.39
N LYS A 320 -7.07 -11.97 -25.06
CA LYS A 320 -6.08 -12.66 -25.91
C LYS A 320 -6.42 -14.13 -26.14
N ALA A 321 -6.98 -14.80 -25.13
CA ALA A 321 -7.46 -16.17 -25.29
C ALA A 321 -8.67 -16.27 -26.24
N LYS A 322 -9.51 -15.22 -26.28
CA LYS A 322 -10.66 -15.13 -27.19
C LYS A 322 -10.28 -14.71 -28.62
N ASP A 323 -9.32 -13.80 -28.75
CA ASP A 323 -8.81 -13.27 -30.02
C ASP A 323 -7.28 -13.14 -29.96
N SER A 324 -6.60 -14.12 -30.56
CA SER A 324 -5.14 -14.18 -30.62
C SER A 324 -4.51 -13.05 -31.44
N SER A 325 -5.28 -12.32 -32.26
CA SER A 325 -4.79 -11.18 -33.02
C SER A 325 -4.73 -9.89 -32.22
N PHE A 326 -5.42 -9.82 -31.06
CA PHE A 326 -5.59 -8.61 -30.25
C PHE A 326 -4.28 -7.88 -29.95
N ALA A 327 -3.31 -8.58 -29.33
CA ALA A 327 -2.02 -7.98 -28.96
C ALA A 327 -1.23 -7.47 -30.19
N SER A 328 -1.27 -8.22 -31.30
CA SER A 328 -0.57 -7.83 -32.53
C SER A 328 -1.22 -6.60 -33.20
N ASN A 329 -2.54 -6.45 -33.08
CA ASN A 329 -3.26 -5.28 -33.58
C ASN A 329 -3.01 -4.06 -32.69
N TYR A 330 -3.01 -4.26 -31.37
CA TYR A 330 -2.65 -3.22 -30.40
C TYR A 330 -1.28 -2.63 -30.71
N ALA A 331 -0.27 -3.48 -30.91
CA ALA A 331 1.09 -3.05 -31.26
C ALA A 331 1.18 -2.27 -32.59
N LYS A 332 0.20 -2.45 -33.49
CA LYS A 332 0.07 -1.71 -34.76
C LYS A 332 -0.76 -0.43 -34.63
N GLY A 333 -1.09 0.00 -33.41
CA GLY A 333 -1.94 1.16 -33.16
C GLY A 333 -3.40 0.93 -33.51
N LYS A 334 -3.89 -0.31 -33.47
CA LYS A 334 -5.29 -0.67 -33.72
C LYS A 334 -5.91 -1.30 -32.49
N PHE A 335 -6.90 -0.62 -31.91
CA PHE A 335 -7.66 -1.13 -30.78
C PHE A 335 -9.03 -1.64 -31.25
N THR A 336 -9.29 -2.94 -31.06
CA THR A 336 -10.59 -3.55 -31.36
C THR A 336 -10.80 -4.68 -30.37
N LEU A 337 -11.92 -4.64 -29.65
CA LEU A 337 -12.28 -5.68 -28.69
C LEU A 337 -13.04 -6.82 -29.37
N PRO A 338 -12.82 -8.08 -28.97
CA PRO A 338 -13.57 -9.20 -29.52
C PRO A 338 -15.05 -9.12 -29.14
N SER A 339 -15.91 -9.51 -30.08
CA SER A 339 -17.35 -9.58 -29.88
C SER A 339 -17.81 -10.91 -29.24
N GLY A 340 -19.06 -10.93 -28.80
CA GLY A 340 -19.72 -12.12 -28.25
C GLY A 340 -19.54 -12.27 -26.74
N ASN A 341 -20.28 -13.20 -26.16
CA ASN A 341 -20.29 -13.43 -24.72
C ASN A 341 -19.26 -14.52 -24.37
N PHE A 342 -18.28 -14.17 -23.54
CA PHE A 342 -17.23 -15.12 -23.12
C PHE A 342 -16.67 -14.86 -21.71
N ILE A 343 -17.02 -13.74 -21.09
CA ILE A 343 -16.62 -13.43 -19.72
C ILE A 343 -17.66 -14.05 -18.80
N LYS A 344 -17.28 -15.08 -18.05
CA LYS A 344 -18.17 -15.73 -17.09
C LYS A 344 -18.20 -14.92 -15.80
N THR A 345 -19.34 -14.38 -15.41
CA THR A 345 -19.53 -13.63 -14.16
C THR A 345 -20.59 -14.29 -13.29
N ASP A 346 -20.74 -13.78 -12.08
CA ASP A 346 -21.85 -14.05 -11.16
C ASP A 346 -23.24 -13.65 -11.70
N ALA A 347 -23.33 -12.89 -12.80
CA ALA A 347 -24.58 -12.61 -13.53
C ALA A 347 -24.71 -13.39 -14.86
N GLY A 348 -23.87 -14.41 -15.07
CA GLY A 348 -23.86 -15.23 -16.29
C GLY A 348 -22.73 -14.86 -17.24
N THR A 349 -22.78 -15.36 -18.49
CA THR A 349 -21.72 -15.09 -19.47
C THR A 349 -22.03 -13.83 -20.27
N VAL A 350 -21.20 -12.81 -20.14
CA VAL A 350 -21.39 -11.48 -20.74
C VAL A 350 -20.34 -11.16 -21.81
N SER A 351 -20.63 -10.18 -22.66
CA SER A 351 -19.65 -9.60 -23.59
C SER A 351 -18.75 -8.58 -22.88
N LEU A 352 -17.62 -8.23 -23.51
CA LEU A 352 -16.77 -7.12 -23.04
C LEU A 352 -17.49 -5.79 -22.99
N SER A 353 -18.36 -5.50 -23.97
CA SER A 353 -19.11 -4.26 -24.02
C SER A 353 -20.13 -4.15 -22.87
N ALA A 354 -20.69 -5.28 -22.44
CA ALA A 354 -21.54 -5.32 -21.26
C ALA A 354 -20.69 -5.16 -19.99
N TRP A 355 -19.57 -5.90 -19.90
CA TRP A 355 -18.66 -5.86 -18.75
C TRP A 355 -18.07 -4.48 -18.48
N THR A 356 -17.75 -3.71 -19.52
CA THR A 356 -17.25 -2.32 -19.41
C THR A 356 -18.35 -1.26 -19.33
N GLY A 357 -19.60 -1.66 -19.60
CA GLY A 357 -20.75 -0.77 -19.65
C GLY A 357 -21.74 -1.08 -18.51
N ASN A 358 -22.97 -1.43 -18.89
CA ASN A 358 -24.09 -1.57 -17.94
C ASN A 358 -23.93 -2.70 -16.91
N SER A 359 -22.99 -3.62 -17.10
CA SER A 359 -22.71 -4.68 -16.13
C SER A 359 -21.49 -4.38 -15.28
N PHE A 360 -20.76 -3.29 -15.51
CA PHE A 360 -19.65 -2.90 -14.64
C PHE A 360 -20.19 -2.37 -13.31
N ASP A 361 -19.78 -3.00 -12.21
CA ASP A 361 -20.26 -2.66 -10.87
C ASP A 361 -19.30 -1.74 -10.10
N GLY A 362 -18.13 -1.43 -10.69
CA GLY A 362 -17.15 -0.55 -10.08
C GLY A 362 -17.70 0.83 -9.73
N ASN A 363 -17.29 1.33 -8.57
CA ASN A 363 -17.75 2.58 -7.99
C ASN A 363 -16.53 3.51 -7.79
N PRO A 364 -16.13 4.29 -8.79
CA PRO A 364 -14.86 5.05 -8.84
C PRO A 364 -14.74 6.18 -7.79
N ASN A 365 -14.61 5.82 -6.51
CA ASN A 365 -14.31 6.75 -5.44
C ASN A 365 -12.86 6.59 -4.98
N GLY A 366 -12.26 7.69 -4.54
CA GLY A 366 -10.95 7.69 -3.94
C GLY A 366 -11.00 7.09 -2.54
N PHE A 367 -11.43 7.87 -1.55
CA PHE A 367 -11.60 7.44 -0.16
C PHE A 367 -13.08 7.26 0.17
N LYS A 368 -13.57 6.03 0.20
CA LYS A 368 -14.93 5.66 0.64
C LYS A 368 -14.95 5.44 2.16
N LEU A 369 -15.42 6.44 2.90
CA LEU A 369 -15.22 6.59 4.35
C LEU A 369 -16.23 5.83 5.24
N GLY A 370 -17.05 4.96 4.66
CA GLY A 370 -17.90 4.08 5.43
C GLY A 370 -19.05 3.53 4.62
N SER A 371 -20.16 3.33 5.31
CA SER A 371 -21.45 2.94 4.76
C SER A 371 -22.58 3.61 5.56
N VAL A 372 -23.83 3.39 5.17
CA VAL A 372 -25.00 3.71 6.01
C VAL A 372 -24.93 3.12 7.43
N ASN A 373 -24.17 2.05 7.66
CA ASN A 373 -24.00 1.42 8.97
C ASN A 373 -22.88 2.06 9.80
N SER A 374 -21.98 2.82 9.17
CA SER A 374 -20.86 3.49 9.84
C SER A 374 -21.34 4.83 10.42
N LYS A 375 -21.57 4.86 11.74
CA LYS A 375 -22.17 6.00 12.46
C LYS A 375 -21.12 6.91 13.10
N SER A 376 -21.56 8.03 13.68
CA SER A 376 -20.69 9.03 14.32
C SER A 376 -19.87 8.51 15.51
N SER A 377 -20.16 7.32 16.03
CA SER A 377 -19.37 6.64 17.06
C SER A 377 -18.01 6.13 16.56
N VAL A 378 -17.84 5.95 15.25
CA VAL A 378 -16.56 5.53 14.64
C VAL A 378 -15.85 6.71 13.99
N THR A 379 -14.53 6.59 13.80
CA THR A 379 -13.68 7.69 13.35
C THR A 379 -12.91 7.39 12.07
N ARG A 380 -12.66 8.44 11.27
CA ARG A 380 -11.73 8.44 10.13
C ARG A 380 -10.82 9.66 10.26
N LYS A 381 -9.51 9.43 10.28
CA LYS A 381 -8.51 10.51 10.41
C LYS A 381 -7.67 10.55 9.15
N LEU A 382 -7.72 11.67 8.44
CA LEU A 382 -7.02 11.89 7.19
C LEU A 382 -6.09 13.09 7.34
N SER A 383 -4.80 12.85 7.15
CA SER A 383 -3.77 13.88 7.18
C SER A 383 -2.90 13.78 5.93
N TYR A 384 -2.69 14.91 5.24
CA TYR A 384 -1.88 14.96 4.01
C TYR A 384 -2.35 13.98 2.93
N CYS A 385 -3.67 13.73 2.85
CA CYS A 385 -4.24 12.81 1.87
C CYS A 385 -4.61 13.53 0.57
N LEU A 386 -4.41 12.86 -0.55
CA LEU A 386 -4.59 13.42 -1.90
C LEU A 386 -5.54 12.55 -2.73
N ALA A 387 -6.55 13.16 -3.37
CA ALA A 387 -7.42 12.46 -4.33
C ALA A 387 -7.54 13.24 -5.65
N PHE A 388 -7.24 12.60 -6.77
CA PHE A 388 -7.34 13.26 -8.07
C PHE A 388 -7.74 12.29 -9.19
N ASP A 389 -8.32 12.82 -10.26
CA ASP A 389 -8.78 12.04 -11.42
C ASP A 389 -9.76 10.90 -11.10
N GLU A 390 -10.43 10.92 -9.94
CA GLU A 390 -11.48 9.95 -9.62
C GLU A 390 -12.77 10.28 -10.37
N ALA A 391 -13.30 9.31 -11.12
CA ALA A 391 -14.44 9.58 -12.01
C ALA A 391 -15.73 9.97 -11.26
N LYS A 392 -15.94 9.48 -10.02
CA LYS A 392 -17.07 9.89 -9.16
C LYS A 392 -16.64 10.83 -8.05
N LYS A 393 -15.92 10.39 -7.02
CA LYS A 393 -15.71 11.20 -5.80
C LYS A 393 -14.30 11.01 -5.25
N GLY A 394 -13.60 12.10 -4.95
CA GLY A 394 -12.29 12.04 -4.28
C GLY A 394 -12.45 11.56 -2.84
N PHE A 395 -13.13 12.33 -1.99
CA PHE A 395 -13.52 11.93 -0.64
C PHE A 395 -15.04 11.67 -0.58
N ASP A 396 -15.45 10.44 -0.30
CA ASP A 396 -16.85 10.00 -0.26
C ASP A 396 -17.28 9.58 1.15
N ASN A 397 -18.42 10.07 1.62
CA ASN A 397 -19.03 9.56 2.83
C ASN A 397 -19.67 8.19 2.64
N ASN A 398 -20.13 7.86 1.42
CA ASN A 398 -20.88 6.65 1.11
C ASN A 398 -22.06 6.40 2.05
N ASN A 399 -22.89 7.42 2.25
CA ASN A 399 -24.06 7.43 3.15
C ASN A 399 -23.72 7.24 4.64
N SER A 400 -22.44 7.27 5.00
CA SER A 400 -22.01 7.22 6.40
C SER A 400 -22.21 8.54 7.12
N SER A 401 -22.22 8.46 8.45
CA SER A 401 -22.23 9.61 9.34
C SER A 401 -21.05 9.59 10.33
N VAL A 402 -19.95 8.95 9.94
CA VAL A 402 -18.75 8.81 10.78
C VAL A 402 -18.22 10.16 11.27
N THR A 403 -17.47 10.13 12.36
CA THR A 403 -16.72 11.31 12.82
C THR A 403 -15.41 11.40 12.03
N ALA A 404 -15.19 12.52 11.33
CA ALA A 404 -14.04 12.71 10.47
C ALA A 404 -13.14 13.87 10.94
N TYR A 405 -11.83 13.68 10.70
CA TYR A 405 -10.76 14.65 10.93
C TYR A 405 -10.02 14.78 9.61
N LEU A 406 -10.05 15.98 9.01
CA LEU A 406 -9.34 16.26 7.76
C LEU A 406 -8.34 17.39 8.01
N ASP A 407 -7.08 17.09 7.76
CA ASP A 407 -5.97 18.03 7.88
C ASP A 407 -5.05 17.92 6.65
N HIS A 408 -4.71 19.05 6.03
CA HIS A 408 -3.86 19.08 4.82
C HIS A 408 -4.34 18.16 3.68
N CYS A 409 -5.65 17.94 3.56
CA CYS A 409 -6.22 17.10 2.51
C CYS A 409 -6.44 17.91 1.23
N VAL A 410 -6.13 17.33 0.07
CA VAL A 410 -6.25 17.98 -1.24
C VAL A 410 -7.05 17.11 -2.19
N ALA A 411 -8.02 17.69 -2.91
CA ALA A 411 -8.70 16.98 -3.98
C ALA A 411 -8.93 17.85 -5.23
N PHE A 412 -8.62 17.32 -6.41
CA PHE A 412 -8.83 18.05 -7.67
C PHE A 412 -9.14 17.16 -8.86
N ASP A 413 -9.77 17.73 -9.90
CA ASP A 413 -10.10 17.05 -11.16
C ASP A 413 -10.97 15.77 -11.00
N ASN A 414 -11.62 15.60 -9.83
CA ASN A 414 -12.55 14.50 -9.55
C ASN A 414 -13.97 14.82 -10.03
N GLY A 415 -14.86 13.82 -10.07
CA GLY A 415 -16.30 14.06 -10.24
C GLY A 415 -16.86 15.02 -9.18
N TYR A 416 -16.61 14.71 -7.90
CA TYR A 416 -16.72 15.58 -6.74
C TYR A 416 -15.39 15.53 -6.00
N ASN A 417 -14.83 16.65 -5.57
CA ASN A 417 -13.63 16.61 -4.75
C ASN A 417 -13.99 16.12 -3.34
N TYR A 418 -15.04 16.70 -2.75
CA TYR A 418 -15.55 16.34 -1.45
C TYR A 418 -17.06 16.08 -1.50
N TYR A 419 -17.46 14.82 -1.31
CA TYR A 419 -18.85 14.42 -1.06
C TYR A 419 -18.93 13.81 0.34
N ILE A 420 -18.93 14.67 1.36
CA ILE A 420 -18.74 14.28 2.76
C ILE A 420 -19.89 14.68 3.69
N GLN A 421 -21.04 15.11 3.16
CA GLN A 421 -22.26 15.27 3.95
C GLN A 421 -22.96 13.91 4.14
N PRO A 422 -23.37 13.47 5.36
CA PRO A 422 -23.46 14.22 6.62
C PRO A 422 -22.40 13.81 7.67
N LEU A 423 -21.11 13.70 7.30
CA LEU A 423 -20.07 13.37 8.29
C LEU A 423 -20.02 14.37 9.44
N THR A 424 -19.68 13.89 10.64
CA THR A 424 -19.42 14.75 11.80
C THR A 424 -17.98 15.22 11.77
N ILE A 425 -17.73 16.46 11.35
CA ILE A 425 -16.36 16.99 11.21
C ILE A 425 -15.86 17.57 12.53
N LYS A 426 -14.81 16.96 13.12
CA LYS A 426 -14.17 17.42 14.36
C LYS A 426 -12.89 18.22 14.13
N ALA A 427 -12.15 17.94 13.06
CA ALA A 427 -11.03 18.76 12.61
C ALA A 427 -11.15 19.04 11.11
N TRP A 428 -10.84 20.28 10.73
CA TRP A 428 -10.89 20.77 9.35
C TRP A 428 -9.84 21.87 9.20
N SER A 429 -8.68 21.51 8.67
CA SER A 429 -7.52 22.39 8.57
C SER A 429 -6.82 22.18 7.23
N ALA A 430 -6.41 23.26 6.58
CA ALA A 430 -5.73 23.24 5.28
C ALA A 430 -6.39 22.29 4.25
N VAL A 431 -7.72 22.28 4.16
CA VAL A 431 -8.44 21.45 3.18
C VAL A 431 -8.60 22.22 1.88
N GLN A 432 -8.04 21.70 0.79
CA GLN A 432 -8.00 22.36 -0.51
C GLN A 432 -8.71 21.56 -1.61
N GLY A 433 -9.32 22.27 -2.54
CA GLY A 433 -9.89 21.63 -3.71
C GLY A 433 -10.24 22.56 -4.84
N PHE A 434 -10.13 22.04 -6.05
CA PHE A 434 -10.31 22.80 -7.28
C PHE A 434 -10.71 21.89 -8.45
N ALA A 435 -11.37 22.46 -9.46
CA ALA A 435 -11.69 21.77 -10.72
C ALA A 435 -12.46 20.44 -10.61
N GLY A 436 -13.25 20.25 -9.55
CA GLY A 436 -14.22 19.16 -9.50
C GLY A 436 -15.32 19.36 -10.56
N LYS A 437 -15.77 18.28 -11.22
CA LYS A 437 -16.82 18.34 -12.25
C LYS A 437 -18.16 18.80 -11.67
N SER A 438 -18.39 18.55 -10.39
CA SER A 438 -19.54 18.97 -9.60
C SER A 438 -19.10 19.67 -8.32
N GLY A 439 -19.97 20.55 -7.80
CA GLY A 439 -19.71 21.27 -6.55
C GLY A 439 -19.75 20.36 -5.32
N ASP A 440 -18.86 20.63 -4.36
CA ASP A 440 -18.70 19.84 -3.14
C ASP A 440 -19.99 19.74 -2.31
N LYS A 441 -20.16 18.60 -1.63
CA LYS A 441 -21.23 18.34 -0.65
C LYS A 441 -20.61 18.28 0.73
N LEU A 442 -20.64 19.40 1.44
CA LEU A 442 -20.00 19.58 2.73
C LEU A 442 -21.03 19.72 3.86
N PRO A 443 -20.72 19.23 5.07
CA PRO A 443 -21.46 19.57 6.28
C PRO A 443 -21.50 21.10 6.52
N SER A 444 -22.54 21.57 7.20
CA SER A 444 -22.76 22.99 7.48
C SER A 444 -21.55 23.65 8.15
N GLY A 445 -21.23 24.89 7.74
CA GLY A 445 -20.11 25.66 8.28
C GLY A 445 -18.72 25.23 7.79
N ARG A 446 -18.63 24.31 6.82
CA ARG A 446 -17.36 23.90 6.19
C ARG A 446 -17.23 24.50 4.79
N SER A 447 -16.01 24.87 4.44
CA SER A 447 -15.63 25.36 3.12
C SER A 447 -14.27 24.79 2.73
N VAL A 448 -14.10 24.53 1.44
CA VAL A 448 -12.85 24.06 0.85
C VAL A 448 -12.11 25.27 0.28
N THR A 449 -10.81 25.36 0.53
CA THR A 449 -9.99 26.45 -0.01
C THR A 449 -9.64 26.13 -1.46
N THR A 450 -9.99 27.03 -2.39
CA THR A 450 -9.54 26.93 -3.78
C THR A 450 -8.23 27.70 -3.94
N PRO A 451 -7.11 27.04 -4.29
CA PRO A 451 -5.83 27.72 -4.49
C PRO A 451 -5.86 28.68 -5.70
N SER A 452 -4.91 29.61 -5.77
CA SER A 452 -4.73 30.46 -6.95
C SER A 452 -4.49 29.63 -8.22
N SER A 453 -4.81 30.15 -9.41
CA SER A 453 -4.59 29.43 -10.67
C SER A 453 -3.13 28.99 -10.84
N GLY A 454 -2.17 29.86 -10.48
CA GLY A 454 -0.74 29.52 -10.48
C GLY A 454 -0.40 28.37 -9.52
N SER A 455 -0.97 28.39 -8.31
CA SER A 455 -0.81 27.30 -7.35
C SER A 455 -1.44 26.00 -7.85
N GLN A 456 -2.62 26.04 -8.46
CA GLN A 456 -3.26 24.84 -9.05
C GLN A 456 -2.39 24.22 -10.15
N SER A 457 -1.79 25.03 -11.02
CA SER A 457 -0.84 24.54 -12.04
C SER A 457 0.41 23.92 -11.42
N ALA A 458 0.96 24.53 -10.37
CA ALA A 458 2.12 24.00 -9.65
C ALA A 458 1.81 22.66 -8.97
N ILE A 459 0.66 22.58 -8.29
CA ILE A 459 0.17 21.34 -7.64
C ILE A 459 0.04 20.22 -8.67
N ARG A 460 -0.67 20.46 -9.78
CA ARG A 460 -0.82 19.45 -10.85
C ARG A 460 0.53 18.98 -11.38
N LYS A 461 1.47 19.90 -11.61
CA LYS A 461 2.81 19.54 -12.10
C LYS A 461 3.58 18.67 -11.09
N SER A 462 3.56 19.04 -9.81
CA SER A 462 4.19 18.24 -8.75
C SER A 462 3.57 16.85 -8.70
N VAL A 463 2.24 16.79 -8.66
CA VAL A 463 1.48 15.53 -8.57
C VAL A 463 1.73 14.63 -9.77
N GLU A 464 1.70 15.18 -10.98
CA GLU A 464 1.93 14.42 -12.20
C GLU A 464 3.36 13.85 -12.25
N ASN A 465 4.37 14.63 -11.85
CA ASN A 465 5.75 14.16 -11.81
C ASN A 465 5.91 13.01 -10.81
N THR A 466 5.42 13.17 -9.59
CA THR A 466 5.50 12.14 -8.54
C THR A 466 4.72 10.88 -8.93
N LYS A 467 3.50 11.03 -9.46
CA LYS A 467 2.68 9.93 -9.98
C LYS A 467 3.44 9.12 -11.03
N ASN A 468 4.07 9.80 -11.98
CA ASN A 468 4.83 9.12 -13.05
C ASN A 468 6.07 8.40 -12.52
N VAL A 469 6.76 8.94 -11.51
CA VAL A 469 7.87 8.26 -10.83
C VAL A 469 7.39 7.00 -10.09
N ILE A 470 6.28 7.09 -9.36
CA ILE A 470 5.67 5.94 -8.66
C ILE A 470 5.34 4.84 -9.66
N ILE A 471 4.59 5.16 -10.72
CA ILE A 471 4.16 4.20 -11.74
C ILE A 471 5.35 3.55 -12.42
N ALA A 472 6.35 4.33 -12.86
CA ALA A 472 7.51 3.81 -13.57
C ALA A 472 8.32 2.83 -12.71
N ASN A 473 8.51 3.13 -11.42
CA ASN A 473 9.19 2.22 -10.50
C ASN A 473 8.37 0.94 -10.27
N CYS A 474 7.08 1.07 -9.98
CA CYS A 474 6.22 -0.09 -9.74
C CYS A 474 6.14 -1.02 -10.96
N GLN A 475 6.12 -0.47 -12.18
CA GLN A 475 6.17 -1.24 -13.43
C GLN A 475 7.53 -1.92 -13.65
N ALA A 476 8.61 -1.33 -13.14
CA ALA A 476 9.94 -1.92 -13.15
C ALA A 476 10.20 -2.86 -11.95
N ASN A 477 9.15 -3.25 -11.22
CA ASN A 477 9.22 -4.10 -10.02
C ASN A 477 10.09 -3.51 -8.89
N LYS A 478 10.24 -2.18 -8.87
CA LYS A 478 10.95 -1.43 -7.82
C LYS A 478 9.94 -0.81 -6.87
N ILE A 479 10.24 -0.82 -5.59
CA ILE A 479 9.36 -0.25 -4.57
C ILE A 479 9.99 1.06 -4.10
N PRO A 480 9.38 2.22 -4.37
CA PRO A 480 10.01 3.51 -4.12
C PRO A 480 10.16 3.92 -2.64
N GLY A 481 9.68 3.12 -1.68
CA GLY A 481 9.62 3.51 -0.28
C GLY A 481 8.51 4.53 0.01
N LYS A 482 8.77 5.49 0.89
CA LYS A 482 7.82 6.53 1.31
C LYS A 482 7.97 7.75 0.39
N ILE A 483 6.89 8.13 -0.31
CA ILE A 483 6.92 9.27 -1.25
C ILE A 483 5.90 10.34 -0.87
N GLY A 484 6.36 11.56 -0.62
CA GLY A 484 5.51 12.74 -0.52
C GLY A 484 5.14 13.30 -1.90
N PHE A 485 3.92 13.84 -2.02
CA PHE A 485 3.52 14.63 -3.21
C PHE A 485 3.95 16.10 -3.14
N ASN A 486 4.54 16.53 -2.01
CA ASN A 486 5.12 17.86 -1.78
C ASN A 486 4.20 19.00 -2.24
N ILE A 487 2.94 18.95 -1.79
CA ILE A 487 1.93 19.99 -2.08
C ILE A 487 2.02 21.14 -1.08
N TYR A 488 2.45 20.85 0.14
CA TYR A 488 2.59 21.78 1.25
C TYR A 488 4.05 22.03 1.58
#